data_AF-A0AAP2HAE4-F1
#
_entry.id   AF-A0AAP2HAE4-F1
#
_cell.length_a   1.000
_cell.length_b   1.000
_cell.length_c   1.000
_cell.angle_alpha   90.00
_cell.angle_beta   90.00
_cell.angle_gamma   90.00
#
_symmetry.space_group_name_H-M   'P 1'
#
loop_
_entity.id
_entity.type
_entity.pdbx_description
1 polymer ?
#
loop_
_entity_poly.entity_id
_entity_poly.type
_entity_poly.pdbx_seq_one_letter_code
_entity_poly.pdbx_strand_id
1 'polypeptide(L)'
;MNQPLRLPTRASLATALVVALFAPTSWAAFNSGSTGADGVLNPTVNTEIELPPSGILNYTTVNIPTGVTVKFKRNAANTPVYILASGDVTIAGTIDVRGADAKHAGTYGDGAQGDDGIPGEGGPGGFEGGRGGRDDTQQRAAIIRGGGGLGPGGGAGGVEGADGCNATTGHYKYAGIGGAYASKALKVYMYHCTMTTPAADPYGSALMQPMVGGSGGGGGRGGTNYPGSGGGGGGGAVLIASSGTLRVTGSVDATGGDGGGVTGTGVGGQGAGGSGGGIRLIATTVAGTGSLLAAGGCINYNNARRQRCGATGRSDEWGGSEGRIRIEGESITYSGTSSPAYVRGEIGAVFLTSVPSLRISSVAGQAVPAVPTGTNDVTLPASTTGPVVVAFETTNVPLGNTIQLRVVPAYGTPSAAVSGALVGSTAAATADASVTLPQGPSALQATTTYTVTVASLQDEALSERLSRLAQNERVEKVEVTVALEGGARAKLITGSGQTFEMPYAALSAIGFKG
;
A
#
# COMPACT_ATOMS: atom_id res chain seq x y z
N MET A 1 -73.57 -23.72 -52.55
CA MET A 1 -73.16 -22.37 -52.10
C MET A 1 -71.87 -22.52 -51.31
N ASN A 2 -70.72 -22.24 -51.94
CA ASN A 2 -69.41 -22.30 -51.31
C ASN A 2 -69.06 -20.91 -50.77
N GLN A 3 -68.86 -20.76 -49.45
CA GLN A 3 -68.18 -19.60 -48.87
C GLN A 3 -66.73 -19.96 -48.55
N PRO A 4 -65.74 -19.10 -48.87
CA PRO A 4 -64.35 -19.38 -48.59
C PRO A 4 -63.96 -18.98 -47.16
N LEU A 5 -63.17 -19.85 -46.54
CA LEU A 5 -62.50 -19.67 -45.26
C LEU A 5 -61.46 -18.54 -45.39
N ARG A 6 -61.63 -17.44 -44.64
CA ARG A 6 -60.64 -16.35 -44.58
C ARG A 6 -59.46 -16.78 -43.70
N LEU A 7 -58.29 -17.01 -44.31
CA LEU A 7 -57.04 -17.07 -43.56
C LEU A 7 -56.70 -15.67 -43.02
N PRO A 8 -56.24 -15.54 -41.76
CA PRO A 8 -55.74 -14.28 -41.25
C PRO A 8 -54.45 -13.90 -42.00
N THR A 9 -54.41 -12.63 -42.40
CA THR A 9 -53.32 -11.99 -43.14
C THR A 9 -52.00 -12.06 -42.38
N ARG A 10 -50.91 -12.41 -43.10
CA ARG A 10 -49.50 -12.47 -42.66
C ARG A 10 -48.90 -11.11 -42.22
N ALA A 11 -49.72 -10.11 -41.92
CA ALA A 11 -49.28 -8.76 -41.57
C ALA A 11 -49.15 -8.52 -40.04
N SER A 12 -49.62 -9.43 -39.19
CA SER A 12 -49.68 -9.19 -37.73
C SER A 12 -48.61 -9.92 -36.90
N LEU A 13 -47.74 -10.75 -37.51
CA LEU A 13 -46.62 -11.39 -36.79
C LEU A 13 -45.28 -10.65 -36.90
N ALA A 14 -45.11 -9.76 -37.90
CA ALA A 14 -43.86 -9.02 -38.08
C ALA A 14 -43.72 -7.85 -37.07
N THR A 15 -44.81 -7.32 -36.54
CA THR A 15 -44.79 -6.19 -35.60
C THR A 15 -44.55 -6.63 -34.15
N ALA A 16 -44.83 -7.89 -33.79
CA ALA A 16 -44.56 -8.42 -32.46
C ALA A 16 -43.10 -8.90 -32.27
N LEU A 17 -42.38 -9.21 -33.36
CA LEU A 17 -40.99 -9.67 -33.30
C LEU A 17 -39.95 -8.54 -33.40
N VAL A 18 -40.34 -7.34 -33.87
CA VAL A 18 -39.42 -6.19 -33.99
C VAL A 18 -39.40 -5.33 -32.71
N VAL A 19 -40.39 -5.43 -31.83
CA VAL A 19 -40.40 -4.71 -30.53
C VAL A 19 -39.56 -5.43 -29.45
N ALA A 20 -39.21 -6.71 -29.65
CA ALA A 20 -38.36 -7.45 -28.72
C ALA A 20 -36.84 -7.21 -28.91
N LEU A 21 -36.42 -6.48 -29.94
CA LEU A 21 -35.01 -6.17 -30.25
C LEU A 21 -34.55 -4.79 -29.76
N PHE A 22 -35.42 -4.03 -29.10
CA PHE A 22 -35.10 -2.76 -28.44
C PHE A 22 -35.54 -2.73 -26.97
N ALA A 23 -35.41 -3.86 -26.25
CA ALA A 23 -35.26 -3.73 -24.81
C ALA A 23 -33.89 -3.05 -24.60
N PRO A 24 -33.82 -1.80 -24.10
CA PRO A 24 -32.54 -1.32 -23.60
C PRO A 24 -32.11 -2.34 -22.56
N THR A 25 -31.00 -3.03 -22.82
CA THR A 25 -30.24 -3.61 -21.73
C THR A 25 -29.83 -2.42 -20.90
N SER A 26 -30.64 -2.08 -19.89
CA SER A 26 -30.18 -1.20 -18.83
C SER A 26 -29.01 -1.94 -18.20
N TRP A 27 -27.79 -1.58 -18.61
CA TRP A 27 -26.63 -1.88 -17.82
C TRP A 27 -26.98 -1.35 -16.43
N ALA A 28 -27.08 -2.25 -15.46
CA ALA A 28 -27.40 -1.84 -14.10
C ALA A 28 -26.27 -0.90 -13.70
N ALA A 29 -26.61 0.38 -13.47
CA ALA A 29 -25.64 1.38 -13.06
C ALA A 29 -24.84 0.84 -11.88
N PHE A 30 -23.53 1.09 -11.89
CA PHE A 30 -22.64 0.69 -10.81
C PHE A 30 -23.24 0.99 -9.43
N ASN A 31 -23.13 0.03 -8.52
CA ASN A 31 -23.55 0.17 -7.13
C ASN A 31 -22.31 0.21 -6.23
N SER A 32 -22.13 1.32 -5.51
CA SER A 32 -21.01 1.52 -4.58
C SER A 32 -21.03 0.58 -3.37
N GLY A 33 -22.18 -0.02 -3.06
CA GLY A 33 -22.40 -0.80 -1.85
C GLY A 33 -22.60 0.05 -0.59
N SER A 34 -22.72 1.38 -0.71
CA SER A 34 -23.01 2.24 0.45
C SER A 34 -24.35 1.90 1.07
N THR A 35 -24.38 1.77 2.40
CA THR A 35 -25.62 1.62 3.17
C THR A 35 -26.32 2.94 3.46
N GLY A 36 -25.65 4.09 3.26
CA GLY A 36 -26.15 5.42 3.61
C GLY A 36 -26.23 5.70 5.11
N ALA A 37 -25.67 4.84 5.97
CA ALA A 37 -25.77 4.93 7.43
C ALA A 37 -25.17 6.21 8.03
N ASP A 38 -24.18 6.83 7.36
CA ASP A 38 -23.51 8.06 7.80
C ASP A 38 -24.17 9.33 7.23
N GLY A 39 -25.27 9.19 6.48
CA GLY A 39 -26.04 10.32 5.95
C GLY A 39 -25.27 11.16 4.91
N VAL A 40 -25.46 12.48 4.93
CA VAL A 40 -24.81 13.41 3.97
C VAL A 40 -23.51 13.96 4.56
N LEU A 41 -22.40 13.88 3.83
CA LEU A 41 -21.17 14.59 4.16
C LEU A 41 -21.10 15.93 3.41
N ASN A 42 -21.22 17.05 4.12
CA ASN A 42 -21.13 18.40 3.55
C ASN A 42 -20.45 19.40 4.51
N PRO A 43 -19.14 19.23 4.81
CA PRO A 43 -18.44 20.08 5.76
C PRO A 43 -18.27 21.51 5.24
N THR A 44 -18.43 22.49 6.13
CA THR A 44 -18.24 23.92 5.81
C THR A 44 -16.89 24.48 6.28
N VAL A 45 -16.12 23.67 7.01
CA VAL A 45 -14.79 24.00 7.53
C VAL A 45 -13.89 22.77 7.43
N ASN A 46 -12.56 22.97 7.53
CA ASN A 46 -11.61 21.87 7.60
C ASN A 46 -12.04 20.90 8.71
N THR A 47 -12.13 19.62 8.36
CA THR A 47 -12.71 18.59 9.22
C THR A 47 -11.78 17.40 9.25
N GLU A 48 -11.57 16.85 10.43
CA GLU A 48 -10.92 15.55 10.62
C GLU A 48 -11.99 14.52 11.02
N ILE A 49 -12.17 13.50 10.18
CA ILE A 49 -13.16 12.44 10.38
C ILE A 49 -12.52 11.30 11.16
N GLU A 50 -13.17 10.85 12.24
CA GLU A 50 -12.79 9.65 12.96
C GLU A 50 -13.08 8.41 12.10
N LEU A 51 -12.06 7.62 11.76
CA LEU A 51 -12.27 6.40 10.97
C LEU A 51 -12.89 5.30 11.84
N PRO A 52 -13.95 4.64 11.37
CA PRO A 52 -14.43 3.42 12.01
C PRO A 52 -13.34 2.33 11.92
N PRO A 53 -13.37 1.30 12.78
CA PRO A 53 -12.37 0.20 12.74
C PRO A 53 -12.27 -0.51 11.38
N SER A 54 -13.33 -0.47 10.57
CA SER A 54 -13.35 -1.03 9.21
C SER A 54 -12.68 -0.13 8.16
N GLY A 55 -12.53 1.17 8.45
CA GLY A 55 -12.18 2.20 7.48
C GLY A 55 -13.30 2.57 6.49
N ILE A 56 -14.49 1.98 6.63
CA ILE A 56 -15.60 2.14 5.68
C ILE A 56 -16.61 3.17 6.18
N LEU A 57 -16.78 4.24 5.40
CA LEU A 57 -17.77 5.30 5.57
C LEU A 57 -18.87 5.14 4.51
N ASN A 58 -20.13 5.15 4.94
CA ASN A 58 -21.33 4.87 4.15
C ASN A 58 -22.24 6.10 4.07
N TYR A 59 -21.99 6.98 3.10
CA TYR A 59 -22.77 8.20 2.89
C TYR A 59 -23.91 7.99 1.88
N THR A 60 -24.91 8.86 1.94
CA THR A 60 -25.89 9.03 0.86
C THR A 60 -25.29 9.89 -0.25
N THR A 61 -24.75 11.07 0.08
CA THR A 61 -24.00 11.94 -0.83
C THR A 61 -22.81 12.58 -0.12
N VAL A 62 -21.80 12.98 -0.91
CA VAL A 62 -20.61 13.67 -0.41
C VAL A 62 -20.39 14.95 -1.21
N ASN A 63 -20.23 16.08 -0.51
CA ASN A 63 -19.85 17.35 -1.11
C ASN A 63 -18.76 18.00 -0.25
N ILE A 64 -17.54 18.10 -0.78
CA ILE A 64 -16.43 18.80 -0.13
C ILE A 64 -16.23 20.13 -0.86
N PRO A 65 -16.64 21.28 -0.27
CA PRO A 65 -16.55 22.59 -0.92
C PRO A 65 -15.10 23.06 -1.13
N THR A 66 -14.91 24.01 -2.05
CA THR A 66 -13.62 24.67 -2.25
C THR A 66 -13.14 25.33 -0.96
N GLY A 67 -11.84 25.21 -0.67
CA GLY A 67 -11.23 25.73 0.55
C GLY A 67 -11.40 24.84 1.78
N VAL A 68 -12.18 23.76 1.70
CA VAL A 68 -12.34 22.77 2.77
C VAL A 68 -11.41 21.59 2.56
N THR A 69 -10.65 21.22 3.59
CA THR A 69 -9.84 20.00 3.65
C THR A 69 -10.49 18.99 4.58
N VAL A 70 -10.68 17.77 4.10
CA VAL A 70 -11.09 16.60 4.88
C VAL A 70 -9.88 15.70 5.12
N LYS A 71 -9.58 15.48 6.40
CA LYS A 71 -8.59 14.52 6.88
C LYS A 71 -9.27 13.38 7.61
N PHE A 72 -8.51 12.33 7.90
CA PHE A 72 -9.00 11.17 8.61
C PHE A 72 -8.06 10.81 9.74
N LYS A 73 -8.59 10.69 10.95
CA LYS A 73 -7.84 10.23 12.09
C LYS A 73 -7.63 8.72 11.98
N ARG A 74 -6.38 8.27 12.12
CA ARG A 74 -6.00 6.84 12.07
C ARG A 74 -6.78 6.07 13.13
N ASN A 75 -7.37 4.95 12.74
CA ASN A 75 -7.89 3.97 13.70
C ASN A 75 -6.75 3.06 14.19
N ALA A 76 -7.04 2.17 15.15
CA ALA A 76 -6.03 1.29 15.74
C ALA A 76 -5.31 0.37 14.72
N ALA A 77 -6.02 -0.08 13.68
CA ALA A 77 -5.47 -0.92 12.61
C ALA A 77 -4.79 -0.11 11.50
N ASN A 78 -4.81 1.23 11.60
CA ASN A 78 -4.48 2.16 10.55
C ASN A 78 -5.04 1.77 9.16
N THR A 79 -6.34 1.46 9.07
CA THR A 79 -6.93 0.99 7.81
C THR A 79 -6.89 2.05 6.70
N PRO A 80 -6.90 1.64 5.42
CA PRO A 80 -7.27 2.53 4.32
C PRO A 80 -8.64 3.17 4.52
N VAL A 81 -8.88 4.29 3.84
CA VAL A 81 -10.16 5.00 3.83
C VAL A 81 -11.03 4.47 2.69
N TYR A 82 -12.25 4.05 2.98
CA TYR A 82 -13.26 3.72 1.98
C TYR A 82 -14.45 4.67 2.13
N ILE A 83 -14.68 5.52 1.14
CA ILE A 83 -15.82 6.43 1.07
C ILE A 83 -16.81 5.84 0.08
N LEU A 84 -17.93 5.32 0.58
CA LEU A 84 -19.00 4.78 -0.25
C LEU A 84 -20.18 5.75 -0.25
N ALA A 85 -20.70 6.09 -1.42
CA ALA A 85 -21.86 6.97 -1.58
C ALA A 85 -22.95 6.30 -2.43
N SER A 86 -24.19 6.28 -1.95
CA SER A 86 -25.32 5.75 -2.73
C SER A 86 -25.78 6.72 -3.84
N GLY A 87 -25.38 7.98 -3.75
CA GLY A 87 -25.58 9.03 -4.75
C GLY A 87 -24.26 9.72 -5.12
N ASP A 88 -24.35 10.97 -5.55
CA ASP A 88 -23.23 11.72 -6.10
C ASP A 88 -22.16 12.10 -5.05
N VAL A 89 -20.91 12.20 -5.53
CA VAL A 89 -19.75 12.67 -4.79
C VAL A 89 -19.13 13.85 -5.54
N THR A 90 -19.02 15.00 -4.90
CA THR A 90 -18.31 16.18 -5.41
C THR A 90 -17.17 16.57 -4.49
N ILE A 91 -15.96 16.68 -5.05
CA ILE A 91 -14.75 17.08 -4.32
C ILE A 91 -14.19 18.33 -5.00
N ALA A 92 -14.62 19.49 -4.52
CA ALA A 92 -14.11 20.80 -4.95
C ALA A 92 -13.02 21.35 -4.02
N GLY A 93 -12.97 20.85 -2.78
CA GLY A 93 -11.87 21.06 -1.82
C GLY A 93 -10.82 19.95 -1.88
N THR A 94 -10.33 19.53 -0.72
CA THR A 94 -9.23 18.55 -0.62
C THR A 94 -9.62 17.36 0.24
N ILE A 95 -9.32 16.16 -0.23
CA ILE A 95 -9.21 14.95 0.59
C ILE A 95 -7.72 14.71 0.82
N ASP A 96 -7.27 14.74 2.08
CA ASP A 96 -5.86 14.60 2.46
C ASP A 96 -5.66 13.32 3.28
N VAL A 97 -4.97 12.35 2.68
CA VAL A 97 -4.53 11.09 3.30
C VAL A 97 -3.01 10.96 3.24
N ARG A 98 -2.26 12.06 3.18
CA ARG A 98 -0.80 12.04 3.07
C ARG A 98 -0.10 11.38 4.26
N GLY A 99 1.09 10.88 4.00
CA GLY A 99 2.06 10.56 5.06
C GLY A 99 2.63 11.83 5.66
N ALA A 100 2.99 11.79 6.94
CA ALA A 100 3.63 12.89 7.63
C ALA A 100 5.14 12.93 7.36
N ASP A 101 5.70 14.14 7.37
CA ASP A 101 7.13 14.33 7.32
C ASP A 101 7.78 13.88 8.63
N ALA A 102 9.02 13.42 8.54
CA ALA A 102 9.82 13.14 9.73
C ALA A 102 10.34 14.41 10.40
N LYS A 103 10.59 14.29 11.71
CA LYS A 103 11.25 15.33 12.47
C LYS A 103 12.70 15.48 12.02
N HIS A 104 13.11 16.74 11.93
CA HIS A 104 14.47 17.14 11.59
C HIS A 104 15.41 16.79 12.75
N ALA A 105 16.72 16.93 12.57
CA ALA A 105 17.68 16.73 13.64
C ALA A 105 18.78 17.79 13.65
N GLY A 106 19.35 18.01 14.83
CA GLY A 106 20.36 19.02 15.06
C GLY A 106 19.82 20.43 14.87
N THR A 107 20.67 21.35 14.42
CA THR A 107 20.29 22.77 14.28
C THR A 107 19.41 23.06 13.06
N TYR A 108 18.99 22.03 12.31
CA TYR A 108 17.96 22.15 11.27
C TYR A 108 16.56 22.24 11.89
N GLY A 109 16.34 21.55 13.01
CA GLY A 109 15.03 21.44 13.66
C GLY A 109 14.54 22.74 14.29
N ASP A 110 13.39 22.66 14.95
CA ASP A 110 12.74 23.78 15.65
C ASP A 110 13.38 24.09 17.03
N GLY A 111 14.48 23.42 17.36
CA GLY A 111 15.18 23.51 18.63
C GLY A 111 14.69 22.52 19.70
N ALA A 112 13.64 21.74 19.43
CA ALA A 112 13.11 20.74 20.34
C ALA A 112 13.84 19.38 20.21
N GLN A 113 15.09 19.32 20.67
CA GLN A 113 15.97 18.14 20.51
C GLN A 113 15.39 16.79 20.98
N GLY A 114 14.35 16.79 21.83
CA GLY A 114 13.68 15.56 22.27
C GLY A 114 12.86 14.86 21.18
N ASP A 115 12.50 15.57 20.10
CA ASP A 115 11.78 15.00 18.96
C ASP A 115 12.69 14.68 17.76
N ASP A 116 14.00 14.99 17.87
CA ASP A 116 14.98 14.74 16.83
C ASP A 116 15.00 13.24 16.46
N GLY A 117 14.96 12.98 15.15
CA GLY A 117 15.01 11.62 14.63
C GLY A 117 13.70 10.84 14.72
N ILE A 118 12.61 11.43 15.22
CA ILE A 118 11.27 10.81 15.17
C ILE A 118 10.83 10.65 13.69
N PRO A 119 10.39 9.44 13.29
CA PRO A 119 9.95 9.19 11.92
C PRO A 119 8.61 9.87 11.62
N GLY A 120 8.32 10.06 10.33
CA GLY A 120 7.02 10.48 9.87
C GLY A 120 5.98 9.37 10.01
N GLU A 121 4.80 9.71 10.52
CA GLU A 121 3.67 8.78 10.59
C GLU A 121 3.14 8.46 9.19
N GLY A 122 2.72 7.21 8.97
CA GLY A 122 2.00 6.84 7.75
C GLY A 122 0.63 7.50 7.70
N GLY A 123 0.17 7.86 6.49
CA GLY A 123 -1.22 8.26 6.30
C GLY A 123 -2.19 7.11 6.60
N PRO A 124 -3.51 7.34 6.59
CA PRO A 124 -4.50 6.27 6.73
C PRO A 124 -4.25 5.12 5.74
N GLY A 125 -3.95 3.91 6.22
CA GLY A 125 -3.58 2.76 5.38
C GLY A 125 -2.11 2.70 4.94
N GLY A 126 -1.30 3.73 5.22
CA GLY A 126 0.14 3.79 4.95
C GLY A 126 1.00 3.42 6.16
N PHE A 127 2.31 3.28 5.96
CA PHE A 127 3.24 2.83 7.01
C PHE A 127 4.19 3.93 7.47
N GLU A 128 4.63 3.86 8.72
CA GLU A 128 5.54 4.84 9.32
C GLU A 128 6.97 4.74 8.77
N GLY A 129 7.69 5.85 8.81
CA GLY A 129 9.10 5.89 8.47
C GLY A 129 10.01 5.26 9.52
N GLY A 130 11.28 5.15 9.19
CA GLY A 130 12.32 4.60 10.05
C GLY A 130 12.89 5.67 10.98
N ARG A 131 13.13 5.30 12.24
CA ARG A 131 13.71 6.22 13.23
C ARG A 131 15.16 6.57 12.88
N GLY A 132 15.55 7.81 13.11
CA GLY A 132 16.94 8.23 12.99
C GLY A 132 17.83 7.53 14.02
N GLY A 133 19.04 7.15 13.64
CA GLY A 133 20.01 6.52 14.53
C GLY A 133 20.43 7.48 15.65
N ARG A 134 20.70 6.96 16.86
CA ARG A 134 21.05 7.81 18.01
C ARG A 134 22.44 8.41 17.87
N ASP A 135 22.64 9.57 18.44
CA ASP A 135 23.97 10.12 18.67
C ASP A 135 24.79 9.20 19.59
N ASP A 136 26.06 9.04 19.26
CA ASP A 136 27.02 8.32 20.10
C ASP A 136 28.43 8.81 19.83
N THR A 137 29.08 9.40 20.83
CA THR A 137 30.46 9.88 20.71
C THR A 137 31.44 8.77 20.35
N GLN A 138 31.15 7.53 20.76
CA GLN A 138 31.96 6.35 20.47
C GLN A 138 31.65 5.70 19.11
N GLN A 139 30.63 6.20 18.39
CA GLN A 139 30.23 5.71 17.06
C GLN A 139 30.02 4.19 17.01
N ARG A 140 29.37 3.62 18.04
CA ARG A 140 29.05 2.19 18.09
C ARG A 140 27.92 1.87 17.12
N ALA A 141 28.17 0.95 16.19
CA ALA A 141 27.24 0.57 15.12
C ALA A 141 25.83 0.21 15.60
N ALA A 142 25.70 -0.52 16.72
CA ALA A 142 24.41 -0.92 17.28
C ALA A 142 23.54 0.26 17.79
N ILE A 143 24.13 1.44 18.00
CA ILE A 143 23.45 2.62 18.52
C ILE A 143 23.12 3.60 17.39
N ILE A 144 24.11 3.82 16.51
CA ILE A 144 24.03 4.87 15.49
C ILE A 144 23.35 4.43 14.20
N ARG A 145 23.09 3.14 13.97
CA ARG A 145 22.37 2.73 12.77
C ARG A 145 20.91 3.22 12.82
N GLY A 146 20.47 3.85 11.74
CA GLY A 146 19.07 4.26 11.56
C GLY A 146 18.16 3.04 11.42
N GLY A 147 16.93 3.18 11.88
CA GLY A 147 15.87 2.20 11.69
C GLY A 147 15.40 2.16 10.24
N GLY A 148 14.97 0.97 9.80
CA GLY A 148 14.27 0.83 8.53
C GLY A 148 12.84 1.39 8.61
N GLY A 149 12.34 1.90 7.49
CA GLY A 149 10.93 2.24 7.33
C GLY A 149 10.05 0.99 7.46
N LEU A 150 8.81 1.22 7.89
CA LEU A 150 7.80 0.18 8.01
C LEU A 150 7.06 -0.01 6.68
N GLY A 151 6.30 -1.11 6.62
CA GLY A 151 5.58 -1.58 5.45
C GLY A 151 6.36 -2.56 4.55
N PRO A 152 5.68 -3.24 3.60
CA PRO A 152 6.30 -4.26 2.76
C PRO A 152 7.43 -3.72 1.85
N GLY A 153 7.36 -2.44 1.50
CA GLY A 153 8.39 -1.72 0.75
C GLY A 153 9.16 -0.73 1.63
N GLY A 154 9.27 -0.98 2.94
CA GLY A 154 9.96 -0.09 3.87
C GLY A 154 11.45 0.08 3.55
N GLY A 155 11.90 1.33 3.42
CA GLY A 155 13.29 1.63 3.07
C GLY A 155 14.29 1.28 4.17
N ALA A 156 15.50 0.81 3.82
CA ALA A 156 16.51 0.51 4.84
C ALA A 156 17.07 1.79 5.50
N GLY A 157 17.43 1.70 6.78
CA GLY A 157 18.06 2.80 7.50
C GLY A 157 19.52 3.04 7.11
N GLY A 158 20.04 4.20 7.49
CA GLY A 158 21.44 4.58 7.34
C GLY A 158 22.36 3.75 8.25
N VAL A 159 23.52 3.37 7.73
CA VAL A 159 24.56 2.59 8.39
C VAL A 159 25.90 3.32 8.38
N GLU A 160 26.84 2.87 9.19
CA GLU A 160 28.21 3.38 9.21
C GLU A 160 29.06 2.90 8.02
N GLY A 161 30.08 3.68 7.67
CA GLY A 161 31.14 3.30 6.73
C GLY A 161 31.50 4.42 5.76
N ALA A 162 32.58 4.25 5.01
CA ALA A 162 33.01 5.24 4.03
C ALA A 162 32.05 5.35 2.84
N ASP A 163 31.91 6.56 2.30
CA ASP A 163 31.26 6.83 1.03
C ASP A 163 32.16 6.35 -0.12
N GLY A 164 31.67 5.47 -1.01
CA GLY A 164 32.42 4.99 -2.18
C GLY A 164 31.91 3.71 -2.83
N CYS A 165 32.22 3.53 -4.13
CA CYS A 165 31.93 2.31 -4.89
C CYS A 165 33.07 1.28 -4.70
N ASN A 166 32.82 0.21 -3.94
CA ASN A 166 33.51 -1.06 -4.13
C ASN A 166 32.47 -2.17 -4.33
N ALA A 167 32.89 -3.37 -4.77
CA ALA A 167 32.05 -4.52 -5.10
C ALA A 167 31.02 -4.94 -4.01
N THR A 168 31.13 -4.39 -2.80
CA THR A 168 30.28 -4.69 -1.64
C THR A 168 29.47 -3.47 -1.15
N THR A 169 29.81 -2.23 -1.54
CA THR A 169 29.34 -1.02 -0.81
C THR A 169 28.75 0.12 -1.63
N GLY A 170 28.48 -0.02 -2.93
CA GLY A 170 28.11 1.07 -3.87
C GLY A 170 26.88 1.97 -3.56
N HIS A 171 26.83 2.63 -2.40
CA HIS A 171 25.77 3.53 -1.94
C HIS A 171 26.22 4.47 -0.79
N TYR A 172 25.48 5.56 -0.54
CA TYR A 172 25.71 6.48 0.59
C TYR A 172 25.23 5.84 1.88
N LYS A 173 26.16 5.51 2.78
CA LYS A 173 25.85 4.69 3.97
C LYS A 173 25.08 5.48 5.02
N TYR A 174 25.35 6.77 5.16
CA TYR A 174 24.75 7.63 6.20
C TYR A 174 23.27 7.92 6.02
N ALA A 175 22.75 7.86 4.80
CA ALA A 175 21.35 8.18 4.49
C ALA A 175 20.47 6.92 4.44
N GLY A 176 19.21 7.10 4.82
CA GLY A 176 18.15 6.11 4.60
C GLY A 176 17.84 5.88 3.12
N ILE A 177 17.05 4.84 2.84
CA ILE A 177 16.48 4.55 1.51
C ILE A 177 15.02 4.97 1.49
N GLY A 178 14.54 5.52 0.37
CA GLY A 178 13.11 5.80 0.22
C GLY A 178 12.24 4.56 0.38
N GLY A 179 11.00 4.74 0.83
CA GLY A 179 9.99 3.69 0.77
C GLY A 179 9.62 3.38 -0.68
N ALA A 180 9.29 2.12 -0.97
CA ALA A 180 8.79 1.69 -2.28
C ALA A 180 7.30 1.36 -2.23
N TYR A 181 6.51 1.68 -3.24
CA TYR A 181 5.16 1.14 -3.42
C TYR A 181 4.87 0.70 -4.86
N ALA A 182 4.69 1.62 -5.82
CA ALA A 182 4.38 1.23 -7.20
C ALA A 182 5.62 0.79 -8.00
N SER A 183 6.78 1.33 -7.64
CA SER A 183 8.08 1.01 -8.25
C SER A 183 9.14 0.82 -7.17
N LYS A 184 10.28 0.23 -7.54
CA LYS A 184 11.43 0.08 -6.64
C LYS A 184 11.89 1.47 -6.17
N ALA A 185 12.27 1.57 -4.91
CA ALA A 185 13.01 2.72 -4.42
C ALA A 185 14.49 2.35 -4.34
N LEU A 186 15.23 2.80 -5.35
CA LEU A 186 16.63 2.44 -5.53
C LEU A 186 17.54 3.34 -4.69
N LYS A 187 18.56 2.74 -4.06
CA LYS A 187 19.63 3.46 -3.37
C LYS A 187 20.84 3.60 -4.30
N VAL A 188 20.83 4.54 -5.26
CA VAL A 188 21.98 4.68 -6.17
C VAL A 188 22.44 6.11 -6.37
N TYR A 189 23.77 6.22 -6.37
CA TYR A 189 24.55 7.33 -6.89
C TYR A 189 25.10 6.89 -8.27
N MET A 190 24.22 6.82 -9.28
CA MET A 190 24.45 6.10 -10.56
C MET A 190 25.66 6.59 -11.38
N TYR A 191 26.25 7.73 -11.05
CA TYR A 191 27.42 8.27 -11.75
C TYR A 191 28.70 7.43 -11.55
N HIS A 192 28.74 6.49 -10.58
CA HIS A 192 29.99 5.79 -10.22
C HIS A 192 29.92 4.26 -10.02
N CYS A 193 28.76 3.59 -9.97
CA CYS A 193 28.69 2.16 -9.66
C CYS A 193 27.87 1.33 -10.67
N THR A 194 28.31 0.09 -10.99
CA THR A 194 27.69 -0.86 -11.95
C THR A 194 27.01 -2.09 -11.28
N MET A 195 26.71 -2.03 -9.98
CA MET A 195 26.30 -3.20 -9.16
C MET A 195 24.79 -3.39 -9.02
N THR A 196 24.36 -4.58 -8.57
CA THR A 196 23.05 -4.86 -7.98
C THR A 196 22.83 -3.99 -6.75
N THR A 197 21.83 -3.12 -6.79
CA THR A 197 21.64 -2.05 -5.80
C THR A 197 20.68 -2.47 -4.70
N PRO A 198 21.00 -2.21 -3.42
CA PRO A 198 20.01 -2.29 -2.36
C PRO A 198 18.82 -1.39 -2.72
N ALA A 199 17.62 -1.95 -2.67
CA ALA A 199 16.39 -1.27 -3.01
C ALA A 199 15.28 -1.73 -2.08
N ALA A 200 14.31 -0.85 -1.84
CA ALA A 200 13.02 -1.31 -1.39
C ALA A 200 12.21 -1.78 -2.60
N ASP A 201 11.52 -2.92 -2.45
CA ASP A 201 10.76 -3.53 -3.52
C ASP A 201 9.31 -3.02 -3.56
N PRO A 202 8.72 -2.87 -4.76
CA PRO A 202 7.34 -2.49 -4.89
C PRO A 202 6.42 -3.55 -4.32
N TYR A 203 5.22 -3.11 -3.96
CA TYR A 203 4.20 -3.96 -3.40
C TYR A 203 2.82 -3.40 -3.76
N GLY A 204 1.77 -3.98 -3.18
CA GLY A 204 0.39 -3.80 -3.56
C GLY A 204 0.08 -4.41 -4.93
N SER A 205 -1.20 -4.45 -5.26
CA SER A 205 -1.63 -4.78 -6.60
C SER A 205 -1.89 -3.51 -7.42
N ALA A 206 -1.66 -3.59 -8.73
CA ALA A 206 -2.02 -2.52 -9.68
C ALA A 206 -3.52 -2.22 -9.74
N LEU A 207 -4.37 -3.18 -9.39
CA LEU A 207 -5.82 -2.91 -9.28
C LEU A 207 -6.20 -2.26 -7.95
N MET A 208 -5.25 -2.11 -7.01
CA MET A 208 -5.46 -1.62 -5.65
C MET A 208 -6.59 -2.35 -4.92
N GLN A 209 -6.51 -3.67 -4.94
CA GLN A 209 -7.38 -4.53 -4.16
C GLN A 209 -6.52 -5.59 -3.43
N PRO A 210 -6.64 -5.72 -2.10
CA PRO A 210 -7.25 -4.70 -1.25
C PRO A 210 -6.46 -3.38 -1.32
N MET A 211 -7.07 -2.30 -0.83
CA MET A 211 -6.35 -1.04 -0.72
C MET A 211 -5.21 -1.19 0.29
N VAL A 212 -4.06 -0.62 -0.04
CA VAL A 212 -2.93 -0.47 0.87
C VAL A 212 -2.21 0.82 0.52
N GLY A 213 -1.80 1.57 1.54
CA GLY A 213 -1.01 2.79 1.38
C GLY A 213 0.44 2.49 1.10
N GLY A 214 1.24 3.55 1.03
CA GLY A 214 2.68 3.55 0.80
C GLY A 214 3.49 3.17 2.03
N SER A 215 4.75 2.79 1.81
CA SER A 215 5.70 2.40 2.86
C SER A 215 6.56 3.57 3.30
N GLY A 216 7.05 3.52 4.53
CA GLY A 216 7.92 4.55 5.07
C GLY A 216 9.34 4.50 4.52
N GLY A 217 9.99 5.66 4.47
CA GLY A 217 11.43 5.78 4.18
C GLY A 217 12.29 5.40 5.39
N GLY A 218 13.52 4.96 5.16
CA GLY A 218 14.47 4.65 6.23
C GLY A 218 15.01 5.90 6.93
N GLY A 219 15.34 5.78 8.22
CA GLY A 219 15.97 6.85 8.99
C GLY A 219 17.45 7.01 8.68
N GLY A 220 18.00 8.19 8.94
CA GLY A 220 19.43 8.46 8.78
C GLY A 220 20.26 7.85 9.90
N ARG A 221 21.55 7.63 9.68
CA ARG A 221 22.50 7.16 10.71
C ARG A 221 22.75 8.26 11.74
N GLY A 222 22.93 7.93 13.01
CA GLY A 222 23.39 8.82 14.07
C GLY A 222 24.77 9.44 13.86
N GLY A 223 24.94 10.63 14.44
CA GLY A 223 26.19 11.38 14.50
C GLY A 223 26.90 11.21 15.86
N THR A 224 27.87 12.08 16.14
CA THR A 224 28.56 12.11 17.44
C THR A 224 27.86 13.03 18.44
N ASN A 225 27.19 14.07 17.95
CA ASN A 225 26.58 15.12 18.77
C ASN A 225 25.06 15.21 18.61
N TYR A 226 24.54 14.74 17.48
CA TYR A 226 23.10 14.72 17.20
C TYR A 226 22.72 13.43 16.48
N PRO A 227 21.49 12.93 16.67
CA PRO A 227 21.00 11.76 15.96
C PRO A 227 20.92 12.03 14.46
N GLY A 228 20.67 10.97 13.69
CA GLY A 228 20.19 11.09 12.33
C GLY A 228 18.73 11.54 12.35
N SER A 229 18.24 12.10 11.24
CA SER A 229 16.82 12.42 11.15
C SER A 229 15.97 11.17 10.85
N GLY A 230 14.67 11.25 11.12
CA GLY A 230 13.73 10.19 10.76
C GLY A 230 13.47 10.13 9.25
N GLY A 231 13.00 8.98 8.76
CA GLY A 231 12.44 8.82 7.43
C GLY A 231 10.96 9.19 7.39
N GLY A 232 10.48 9.70 6.24
CA GLY A 232 9.11 10.14 6.06
C GLY A 232 8.11 8.98 6.00
N GLY A 233 6.87 9.24 6.41
CA GLY A 233 5.79 8.25 6.40
C GLY A 233 5.26 7.99 5.01
N GLY A 234 4.82 6.77 4.74
CA GLY A 234 4.16 6.42 3.49
C GLY A 234 2.79 7.07 3.34
N GLY A 235 2.44 7.45 2.11
CA GLY A 235 1.14 8.02 1.78
C GLY A 235 -0.01 7.05 2.10
N GLY A 236 -1.16 7.58 2.50
CA GLY A 236 -2.33 6.75 2.80
C GLY A 236 -3.02 6.17 1.56
N ALA A 237 -4.05 5.38 1.77
CA ALA A 237 -4.87 4.81 0.70
C ALA A 237 -6.33 5.21 0.86
N VAL A 238 -6.93 5.65 -0.25
CA VAL A 238 -8.34 6.03 -0.31
C VAL A 238 -9.04 5.40 -1.51
N LEU A 239 -10.17 4.76 -1.26
CA LEU A 239 -11.14 4.34 -2.26
C LEU A 239 -12.38 5.24 -2.15
N ILE A 240 -12.83 5.80 -3.27
CA ILE A 240 -14.06 6.59 -3.34
C ILE A 240 -15.00 5.94 -4.35
N ALA A 241 -16.12 5.41 -3.86
CA ALA A 241 -17.14 4.73 -4.65
C ALA A 241 -18.45 5.52 -4.67
N SER A 242 -19.01 5.79 -5.84
CA SER A 242 -20.31 6.45 -6.00
C SER A 242 -21.20 5.69 -6.95
N SER A 243 -22.45 5.39 -6.57
CA SER A 243 -23.44 4.82 -7.50
C SER A 243 -23.91 5.82 -8.58
N GLY A 244 -23.54 7.10 -8.43
CA GLY A 244 -23.87 8.18 -9.36
C GLY A 244 -22.63 8.77 -10.02
N THR A 245 -22.53 10.10 -9.98
CA THR A 245 -21.37 10.85 -10.49
C THR A 245 -20.38 11.14 -9.39
N LEU A 246 -19.13 10.75 -9.61
CA LEU A 246 -17.96 11.21 -8.85
C LEU A 246 -17.26 12.33 -9.63
N ARG A 247 -17.32 13.56 -9.12
CA ARG A 247 -16.69 14.75 -9.71
C ARG A 247 -15.57 15.27 -8.83
N VAL A 248 -14.34 15.33 -9.36
CA VAL A 248 -13.17 15.89 -8.68
C VAL A 248 -12.72 17.17 -9.39
N THR A 249 -12.93 18.32 -8.77
CA THR A 249 -12.45 19.64 -9.25
C THR A 249 -11.38 20.24 -8.34
N GLY A 250 -11.30 19.79 -7.09
CA GLY A 250 -10.22 20.11 -6.16
C GLY A 250 -9.13 19.04 -6.18
N SER A 251 -8.72 18.51 -5.01
CA SER A 251 -7.64 17.53 -4.92
C SER A 251 -7.93 16.31 -4.06
N VAL A 252 -7.32 15.19 -4.43
CA VAL A 252 -7.18 14.00 -3.57
C VAL A 252 -5.68 13.73 -3.45
N ASP A 253 -5.15 13.76 -2.23
CA ASP A 253 -3.72 13.72 -1.96
C ASP A 253 -3.34 12.57 -1.02
N ALA A 254 -2.54 11.65 -1.55
CA ALA A 254 -1.96 10.48 -0.93
C ALA A 254 -0.42 10.49 -1.07
N THR A 255 0.19 11.68 -1.14
CA THR A 255 1.64 11.86 -1.21
C THR A 255 2.34 11.33 0.05
N GLY A 256 3.50 10.71 -0.12
CA GLY A 256 4.38 10.31 0.98
C GLY A 256 5.04 11.51 1.67
N GLY A 257 5.32 11.37 2.96
CA GLY A 257 6.01 12.36 3.76
C GLY A 257 7.51 12.45 3.45
N ASP A 258 8.08 13.63 3.66
CA ASP A 258 9.50 13.91 3.47
C ASP A 258 10.35 13.36 4.62
N GLY A 259 11.58 12.93 4.31
CA GLY A 259 12.59 12.62 5.32
C GLY A 259 13.08 13.89 6.02
N GLY A 260 13.49 13.78 7.28
CA GLY A 260 13.92 14.94 8.05
C GLY A 260 15.22 15.56 7.52
N GLY A 261 15.40 16.86 7.72
CA GLY A 261 16.68 17.54 7.45
C GLY A 261 17.66 17.37 8.61
N VAL A 262 18.95 17.58 8.34
CA VAL A 262 20.02 17.54 9.34
C VAL A 262 21.00 18.69 9.13
N THR A 263 21.40 19.37 10.21
CA THR A 263 22.43 20.42 10.20
C THR A 263 23.12 20.48 11.57
N GLY A 264 24.40 20.85 11.59
CA GLY A 264 25.18 21.07 12.81
C GLY A 264 26.46 20.22 12.86
N THR A 265 27.40 20.63 13.70
CA THR A 265 28.67 19.90 13.87
C THR A 265 28.42 18.55 14.52
N GLY A 266 28.88 17.47 13.87
CA GLY A 266 28.73 16.10 14.39
C GLY A 266 27.31 15.54 14.28
N VAL A 267 26.46 16.11 13.40
CA VAL A 267 25.12 15.60 13.13
C VAL A 267 25.13 14.28 12.37
N GLY A 268 24.09 13.48 12.57
CA GLY A 268 23.87 12.26 11.80
C GLY A 268 23.52 12.52 10.33
N GLY A 269 23.23 11.43 9.62
CA GLY A 269 22.74 11.44 8.25
C GLY A 269 21.23 11.68 8.14
N GLN A 270 20.78 11.83 6.91
CA GLN A 270 19.41 12.16 6.56
C GLN A 270 18.53 10.90 6.41
N GLY A 271 17.28 11.02 6.85
CA GLY A 271 16.24 10.06 6.54
C GLY A 271 15.68 10.30 5.14
N ALA A 272 15.09 9.26 4.56
CA ALA A 272 14.54 9.27 3.22
C ALA A 272 13.03 9.48 3.19
N GLY A 273 12.48 9.85 2.03
CA GLY A 273 11.04 10.05 1.85
C GLY A 273 10.25 8.73 1.89
N GLY A 274 9.02 8.78 2.39
CA GLY A 274 8.05 7.69 2.28
C GLY A 274 7.50 7.59 0.86
N SER A 275 7.04 6.41 0.43
CA SER A 275 6.44 6.27 -0.89
C SER A 275 5.07 6.93 -0.97
N GLY A 276 4.60 7.22 -2.18
CA GLY A 276 3.21 7.58 -2.42
C GLY A 276 2.24 6.46 -2.05
N GLY A 277 0.98 6.84 -1.84
CA GLY A 277 -0.11 5.94 -1.46
C GLY A 277 -1.00 5.49 -2.61
N GLY A 278 -2.26 5.14 -2.31
CA GLY A 278 -3.21 4.60 -3.28
C GLY A 278 -4.47 5.45 -3.42
N ILE A 279 -4.85 5.83 -4.65
CA ILE A 279 -6.10 6.55 -4.93
C ILE A 279 -6.91 5.74 -5.94
N ARG A 280 -8.02 5.15 -5.50
CA ARG A 280 -8.95 4.39 -6.36
C ARG A 280 -10.30 5.09 -6.42
N LEU A 281 -10.67 5.55 -7.61
CA LEU A 281 -11.95 6.19 -7.87
C LEU A 281 -12.84 5.24 -8.67
N ILE A 282 -14.06 4.98 -8.21
CA ILE A 282 -15.00 4.09 -8.88
C ILE A 282 -16.41 4.70 -8.88
N ALA A 283 -17.01 4.87 -10.05
CA ALA A 283 -18.38 5.38 -10.13
C ALA A 283 -19.08 5.01 -11.44
N THR A 284 -20.40 5.21 -11.50
CA THR A 284 -21.14 5.16 -12.78
C THR A 284 -20.54 6.18 -13.76
N THR A 285 -20.32 7.42 -13.30
CA THR A 285 -19.57 8.43 -14.05
C THR A 285 -18.45 9.04 -13.21
N VAL A 286 -17.21 9.05 -13.71
CA VAL A 286 -16.10 9.80 -13.11
C VAL A 286 -15.74 10.99 -13.98
N ALA A 287 -15.75 12.20 -13.42
CA ALA A 287 -15.55 13.45 -14.13
C ALA A 287 -14.71 14.46 -13.33
N GLY A 288 -14.31 15.55 -13.98
CA GLY A 288 -13.70 16.71 -13.32
C GLY A 288 -12.29 17.03 -13.82
N THR A 289 -11.75 18.13 -13.30
CA THR A 289 -10.52 18.78 -13.76
C THR A 289 -9.51 18.98 -12.63
N GLY A 290 -9.74 18.34 -11.48
CA GLY A 290 -8.92 18.46 -10.28
C GLY A 290 -7.55 17.79 -10.40
N SER A 291 -6.92 17.53 -9.25
CA SER A 291 -5.62 16.86 -9.17
C SER A 291 -5.67 15.61 -8.29
N LEU A 292 -5.10 14.51 -8.77
CA LEU A 292 -4.88 13.29 -7.99
C LEU A 292 -3.37 13.14 -7.73
N LEU A 293 -2.97 13.15 -6.46
CA LEU A 293 -1.56 13.20 -6.07
C LEU A 293 -1.22 11.98 -5.23
N ALA A 294 -0.28 11.16 -5.67
CA ALA A 294 0.27 10.05 -4.91
C ALA A 294 1.77 9.95 -5.19
N ALA A 295 2.48 11.08 -5.13
CA ALA A 295 3.93 11.10 -5.30
C ALA A 295 4.64 10.53 -4.06
N GLY A 296 5.89 10.10 -4.22
CA GLY A 296 6.77 9.85 -3.09
C GLY A 296 7.18 11.15 -2.39
N GLY A 297 7.53 11.03 -1.11
CA GLY A 297 8.20 12.08 -0.36
C GLY A 297 9.65 12.25 -0.79
N CYS A 298 10.26 13.34 -0.35
CA CYS A 298 11.61 13.75 -0.74
C CYS A 298 12.56 13.78 0.46
N ILE A 299 13.84 14.07 0.20
CA ILE A 299 14.81 14.42 1.25
C ILE A 299 15.04 15.93 1.30
N ASN A 300 15.19 16.41 2.53
CA ASN A 300 15.62 17.77 2.85
C ASN A 300 17.15 17.85 2.86
N TYR A 301 17.74 18.67 2.01
CA TYR A 301 19.19 18.78 1.86
C TYR A 301 19.61 20.26 1.91
N ASN A 302 20.86 20.56 2.29
CA ASN A 302 21.42 21.91 2.36
C ASN A 302 20.47 23.00 2.92
N ASN A 303 19.81 22.75 4.06
CA ASN A 303 18.86 23.69 4.68
C ASN A 303 17.66 24.10 3.80
N ALA A 304 17.26 23.30 2.81
CA ALA A 304 16.01 23.51 2.10
C ALA A 304 15.18 22.23 1.95
N ARG A 305 13.88 22.44 1.81
CA ARG A 305 12.88 21.37 1.79
C ARG A 305 12.76 20.74 0.40
N ARG A 306 12.45 19.44 0.34
CA ARG A 306 12.12 18.70 -0.90
C ARG A 306 13.13 18.86 -2.04
N GLN A 307 14.43 18.79 -1.75
CA GLN A 307 15.46 18.98 -2.78
C GLN A 307 15.77 17.72 -3.58
N ARG A 308 15.75 16.56 -2.93
CA ARG A 308 16.12 15.28 -3.54
C ARG A 308 14.92 14.36 -3.55
N CYS A 309 14.06 14.52 -4.56
CA CYS A 309 12.86 13.72 -4.79
C CYS A 309 13.15 12.58 -5.78
N GLY A 310 12.21 11.66 -5.99
CA GLY A 310 12.38 10.55 -6.93
C GLY A 310 13.14 9.37 -6.34
N ALA A 311 13.02 8.21 -6.99
CA ALA A 311 13.49 6.93 -6.45
C ALA A 311 14.12 6.02 -7.52
N THR A 312 14.48 6.57 -8.68
CA THR A 312 15.02 5.83 -9.82
C THR A 312 16.53 5.57 -9.73
N GLY A 313 17.16 6.07 -8.65
CA GLY A 313 18.59 5.89 -8.40
C GLY A 313 19.49 6.89 -9.13
N ARG A 314 18.96 8.00 -9.66
CA ARG A 314 19.82 9.12 -10.08
C ARG A 314 20.52 9.73 -8.86
N SER A 315 21.68 10.35 -9.07
CA SER A 315 22.55 10.84 -7.98
C SER A 315 21.88 11.86 -7.04
N ASP A 316 20.85 12.54 -7.51
CA ASP A 316 20.03 13.54 -6.84
C ASP A 316 18.68 13.00 -6.36
N GLU A 317 18.40 11.71 -6.53
CA GLU A 317 17.12 11.07 -6.20
C GLU A 317 17.23 10.16 -4.96
N TRP A 318 16.63 10.59 -3.86
CA TRP A 318 16.67 9.88 -2.58
C TRP A 318 15.28 9.80 -1.90
N GLY A 319 14.24 10.16 -2.64
CA GLY A 319 12.86 10.13 -2.19
C GLY A 319 12.25 8.73 -2.19
N GLY A 320 11.01 8.66 -1.73
CA GLY A 320 10.18 7.47 -1.88
C GLY A 320 9.72 7.29 -3.33
N SER A 321 9.36 6.07 -3.69
CA SER A 321 8.77 5.82 -5.00
C SER A 321 7.32 6.28 -5.07
N GLU A 322 6.79 6.33 -6.30
CA GLU A 322 5.43 6.79 -6.55
C GLU A 322 4.36 5.82 -6.05
N GLY A 323 3.16 6.37 -5.93
CA GLY A 323 1.92 5.72 -5.55
C GLY A 323 1.21 5.01 -6.71
N ARG A 324 -0.03 4.60 -6.48
CA ARG A 324 -0.90 4.08 -7.54
C ARG A 324 -2.18 4.92 -7.60
N ILE A 325 -2.60 5.27 -8.82
CA ILE A 325 -3.86 5.99 -9.06
C ILE A 325 -4.66 5.22 -10.10
N ARG A 326 -5.93 4.95 -9.82
CA ARG A 326 -6.82 4.20 -10.72
C ARG A 326 -8.19 4.85 -10.77
N ILE A 327 -8.74 4.95 -11.98
CA ILE A 327 -10.08 5.45 -12.23
C ILE A 327 -10.88 4.38 -12.97
N GLU A 328 -12.03 4.03 -12.40
CA GLU A 328 -12.97 3.04 -12.91
C GLU A 328 -14.35 3.67 -13.06
N GLY A 329 -15.01 3.42 -14.18
CA GLY A 329 -16.39 3.87 -14.37
C GLY A 329 -16.95 3.55 -15.74
N GLU A 330 -18.28 3.54 -15.84
CA GLU A 330 -18.99 3.28 -17.11
C GLU A 330 -18.71 4.42 -18.10
N SER A 331 -18.70 5.65 -17.58
CA SER A 331 -18.26 6.85 -18.29
C SER A 331 -17.13 7.55 -17.53
N ILE A 332 -15.99 7.73 -18.18
CA ILE A 332 -14.85 8.46 -17.59
C ILE A 332 -14.60 9.68 -18.48
N THR A 333 -14.92 10.86 -17.96
CA THR A 333 -14.71 12.18 -18.59
C THR A 333 -13.76 13.06 -17.78
N TYR A 334 -13.05 12.47 -16.82
CA TYR A 334 -12.02 13.14 -16.06
C TYR A 334 -10.89 13.65 -16.98
N SER A 335 -10.57 14.93 -16.88
CA SER A 335 -9.56 15.64 -17.66
C SER A 335 -8.61 16.46 -16.79
N GLY A 336 -8.59 16.17 -15.48
CA GLY A 336 -7.68 16.77 -14.53
C GLY A 336 -6.25 16.21 -14.61
N THR A 337 -5.43 16.60 -13.64
CA THR A 337 -4.04 16.13 -13.54
C THR A 337 -3.94 14.92 -12.61
N SER A 338 -2.91 14.11 -12.82
CA SER A 338 -2.56 13.01 -11.92
C SER A 338 -1.05 12.84 -11.85
N SER A 339 -0.50 12.66 -10.65
CA SER A 339 0.90 12.32 -10.44
C SER A 339 1.01 11.21 -9.39
N PRO A 340 1.36 9.97 -9.76
CA PRO A 340 1.69 9.49 -11.11
C PRO A 340 0.49 9.45 -12.06
N ALA A 341 0.72 9.11 -13.33
CA ALA A 341 -0.35 8.92 -14.30
C ALA A 341 -1.35 7.86 -13.80
N TYR A 342 -2.66 8.17 -13.85
CA TYR A 342 -3.67 7.21 -13.45
C TYR A 342 -3.84 6.11 -14.49
N VAL A 343 -4.20 4.91 -14.03
CA VAL A 343 -4.62 3.80 -14.89
C VAL A 343 -6.13 3.81 -15.03
N ARG A 344 -6.62 3.82 -16.27
CA ARG A 344 -8.04 3.64 -16.58
C ARG A 344 -8.40 2.16 -16.46
N GLY A 345 -9.49 1.84 -15.76
CA GLY A 345 -9.96 0.48 -15.55
C GLY A 345 -11.44 0.30 -15.86
N GLU A 346 -11.83 -0.95 -16.12
CA GLU A 346 -13.23 -1.37 -16.00
C GLU A 346 -13.64 -1.39 -14.53
N ILE A 347 -14.95 -1.27 -14.28
CA ILE A 347 -15.54 -1.34 -12.95
C ILE A 347 -15.25 -2.71 -12.32
N GLY A 348 -14.40 -2.70 -11.29
CA GLY A 348 -14.12 -3.86 -10.46
C GLY A 348 -14.94 -3.86 -9.17
N ALA A 349 -14.85 -4.95 -8.41
CA ALA A 349 -15.47 -5.01 -7.09
C ALA A 349 -14.92 -3.90 -6.15
N VAL A 350 -15.76 -3.41 -5.24
CA VAL A 350 -15.31 -2.49 -4.18
C VAL A 350 -14.52 -3.27 -3.14
N PHE A 351 -15.08 -4.39 -2.68
CA PHE A 351 -14.47 -5.30 -1.71
C PHE A 351 -14.29 -6.70 -2.29
N LEU A 352 -13.34 -7.41 -1.70
CA LEU A 352 -12.96 -8.76 -2.10
C LEU A 352 -13.51 -9.77 -1.10
N THR A 353 -14.02 -10.91 -1.56
CA THR A 353 -14.46 -12.03 -0.70
C THR A 353 -13.38 -13.11 -0.61
N SER A 354 -13.32 -13.83 0.52
CA SER A 354 -12.46 -15.01 0.73
C SER A 354 -10.97 -14.80 0.41
N VAL A 355 -10.42 -13.62 0.77
CA VAL A 355 -9.01 -13.30 0.54
C VAL A 355 -8.13 -14.09 1.53
N PRO A 356 -7.00 -14.67 1.08
CA PRO A 356 -5.99 -15.22 1.97
C PRO A 356 -5.50 -14.19 2.99
N SER A 357 -5.33 -14.61 4.24
CA SER A 357 -4.88 -13.76 5.33
C SER A 357 -3.85 -14.45 6.22
N LEU A 358 -3.03 -13.64 6.88
CA LEU A 358 -1.94 -14.03 7.76
C LEU A 358 -1.96 -13.12 8.99
N ARG A 359 -1.77 -13.68 10.19
CA ARG A 359 -1.54 -12.92 11.42
C ARG A 359 -0.43 -13.53 12.27
N ILE A 360 0.26 -12.69 13.05
CA ILE A 360 1.06 -13.14 14.19
C ILE A 360 0.10 -13.30 15.37
N SER A 361 0.05 -14.49 15.96
CA SER A 361 -0.87 -14.79 17.05
C SER A 361 -0.21 -14.73 18.43
N SER A 362 1.08 -15.04 18.52
CA SER A 362 1.86 -14.84 19.75
C SER A 362 3.34 -14.60 19.48
N VAL A 363 3.99 -13.93 20.43
CA VAL A 363 5.44 -13.72 20.47
C VAL A 363 5.94 -14.16 21.85
N ALA A 364 6.85 -15.13 21.88
CA ALA A 364 7.36 -15.74 23.12
C ALA A 364 6.24 -16.24 24.07
N GLY A 365 5.15 -16.76 23.50
CA GLY A 365 3.97 -17.23 24.25
C GLY A 365 3.04 -16.12 24.75
N GLN A 366 3.36 -14.84 24.55
CA GLN A 366 2.45 -13.72 24.82
C GLN A 366 1.54 -13.50 23.62
N ALA A 367 0.23 -13.46 23.85
CA ALA A 367 -0.75 -13.24 22.79
C ALA A 367 -0.57 -11.85 22.16
N VAL A 368 -0.57 -11.80 20.82
CA VAL A 368 -0.65 -10.54 20.08
C VAL A 368 -2.12 -10.10 20.06
N PRO A 369 -2.41 -8.80 20.30
CA PRO A 369 -3.77 -8.27 20.16
C PRO A 369 -4.37 -8.58 18.78
N ALA A 370 -5.70 -8.74 18.72
CA ALA A 370 -6.40 -9.03 17.46
C ALA A 370 -6.18 -7.96 16.37
N VAL A 371 -5.90 -6.72 16.79
CA VAL A 371 -5.55 -5.59 15.95
C VAL A 371 -4.21 -5.02 16.44
N PRO A 372 -3.08 -5.53 15.94
CA PRO A 372 -1.77 -4.99 16.29
C PRO A 372 -1.60 -3.60 15.68
N THR A 373 -0.92 -2.72 16.41
CA THR A 373 -0.65 -1.33 16.03
C THR A 373 0.76 -1.15 15.48
N GLY A 374 1.62 -2.16 15.63
CA GLY A 374 3.06 -2.11 15.34
C GLY A 374 3.88 -1.48 16.47
N THR A 375 3.25 -0.94 17.53
CA THR A 375 3.91 -0.24 18.63
C THR A 375 3.40 -0.74 19.98
N ASN A 376 4.31 -1.31 20.78
CA ASN A 376 4.01 -1.81 22.14
C ASN A 376 2.87 -2.85 22.22
N ASP A 377 2.61 -3.59 21.14
CA ASP A 377 1.56 -4.62 21.11
C ASP A 377 1.87 -5.81 22.03
N VAL A 378 3.16 -6.13 22.20
CA VAL A 378 3.66 -7.16 23.11
C VAL A 378 4.89 -6.63 23.84
N THR A 379 4.91 -6.75 25.16
CA THR A 379 6.08 -6.45 25.99
C THR A 379 6.67 -7.73 26.56
N LEU A 380 7.96 -7.95 26.32
CA LEU A 380 8.69 -9.10 26.83
C LEU A 380 9.59 -8.69 28.02
N PRO A 381 9.82 -9.58 29.00
CA PRO A 381 10.79 -9.32 30.06
C PRO A 381 12.19 -9.04 29.51
N ALA A 382 12.92 -8.10 30.11
CA ALA A 382 14.29 -7.76 29.71
C ALA A 382 15.27 -8.94 29.86
N SER A 383 14.91 -9.94 30.66
CA SER A 383 15.66 -11.20 30.85
C SER A 383 15.37 -12.24 29.77
N THR A 384 14.51 -11.98 28.79
CA THR A 384 14.28 -12.91 27.68
C THR A 384 15.57 -13.02 26.85
N THR A 385 16.24 -14.16 26.97
CA THR A 385 17.48 -14.48 26.26
C THR A 385 17.28 -15.64 25.29
N GLY A 386 17.97 -15.60 24.15
CA GLY A 386 17.93 -16.65 23.14
C GLY A 386 16.79 -16.48 22.12
N PRO A 387 16.64 -17.45 21.21
CA PRO A 387 15.56 -17.41 20.23
C PRO A 387 14.19 -17.55 20.89
N VAL A 388 13.24 -16.72 20.48
CA VAL A 388 11.83 -16.81 20.88
C VAL A 388 11.01 -17.40 19.74
N VAL A 389 9.90 -18.05 20.10
CA VAL A 389 8.92 -18.54 19.14
C VAL A 389 7.95 -17.43 18.78
N VAL A 390 7.74 -17.23 17.47
CA VAL A 390 6.68 -16.40 16.91
C VAL A 390 5.70 -17.33 16.21
N ALA A 391 4.46 -17.34 16.69
CA ALA A 391 3.39 -18.19 16.16
C ALA A 391 2.53 -17.42 15.15
N PHE A 392 2.14 -18.11 14.09
CA PHE A 392 1.33 -17.56 13.01
C PHE A 392 0.02 -18.32 12.86
N GLU A 393 -1.01 -17.60 12.42
CA GLU A 393 -2.27 -18.17 11.96
C GLU A 393 -2.63 -17.61 10.58
N THR A 394 -3.17 -18.46 9.73
CA THR A 394 -3.56 -18.13 8.35
C THR A 394 -4.94 -18.68 8.02
N THR A 395 -5.61 -18.01 7.10
CA THR A 395 -6.88 -18.45 6.51
C THR A 395 -6.78 -18.34 5.00
N ASN A 396 -7.28 -19.36 4.30
CA ASN A 396 -7.20 -19.53 2.85
C ASN A 396 -5.77 -19.55 2.29
N VAL A 397 -4.79 -20.03 3.06
CA VAL A 397 -3.41 -20.27 2.59
C VAL A 397 -3.16 -21.78 2.52
N PRO A 398 -2.61 -22.31 1.41
CA PRO A 398 -2.34 -23.74 1.30
C PRO A 398 -1.30 -24.24 2.32
N LEU A 399 -1.58 -25.42 2.89
CA LEU A 399 -0.67 -26.12 3.79
C LEU A 399 0.66 -26.45 3.11
N GLY A 400 1.71 -26.70 3.89
CA GLY A 400 3.04 -27.03 3.37
C GLY A 400 3.91 -25.81 3.01
N ASN A 401 3.31 -24.63 2.81
CA ASN A 401 4.05 -23.38 2.61
C ASN A 401 4.63 -22.85 3.93
N THR A 402 5.67 -22.03 3.84
CA THR A 402 6.30 -21.38 4.98
C THR A 402 6.02 -19.87 4.98
N ILE A 403 6.28 -19.23 6.12
CA ILE A 403 6.14 -17.79 6.33
C ILE A 403 7.53 -17.20 6.56
N GLN A 404 7.85 -16.16 5.81
CA GLN A 404 9.00 -15.30 6.06
C GLN A 404 8.63 -14.24 7.10
N LEU A 405 9.34 -14.24 8.22
CA LEU A 405 9.28 -13.23 9.27
C LEU A 405 10.43 -12.25 9.07
N ARG A 406 10.14 -10.95 9.06
CA ARG A 406 11.10 -9.86 9.09
C ARG A 406 11.00 -9.13 10.43
N VAL A 407 12.13 -8.98 11.11
CA VAL A 407 12.26 -8.23 12.37
C VAL A 407 12.93 -6.91 12.08
N VAL A 408 12.24 -5.81 12.35
CA VAL A 408 12.73 -4.45 12.13
C VAL A 408 12.97 -3.80 13.49
N PRO A 409 14.22 -3.76 13.99
CA PRO A 409 14.50 -3.06 15.23
C PRO A 409 14.38 -1.55 15.03
N ALA A 410 14.02 -0.83 16.10
CA ALA A 410 14.01 0.64 16.07
C ALA A 410 15.37 1.24 15.71
N TYR A 411 16.46 0.53 16.04
CA TYR A 411 17.83 0.86 15.67
C TYR A 411 18.55 -0.40 15.19
N GLY A 412 19.31 -0.29 14.10
CA GLY A 412 20.07 -1.40 13.56
C GLY A 412 19.47 -2.02 12.31
N THR A 413 20.06 -3.14 11.91
CA THR A 413 19.75 -3.79 10.64
C THR A 413 18.58 -4.77 10.81
N PRO A 414 17.57 -4.74 9.93
CA PRO A 414 16.52 -5.75 9.93
C PRO A 414 17.09 -7.16 9.77
N SER A 415 16.48 -8.13 10.45
CA SER A 415 16.80 -9.57 10.30
C SER A 415 15.58 -10.33 9.78
N ALA A 416 15.77 -11.58 9.36
CA ALA A 416 14.70 -12.43 8.89
C ALA A 416 14.81 -13.86 9.44
N ALA A 417 13.66 -14.51 9.58
CA ALA A 417 13.51 -15.92 9.92
C ALA A 417 12.44 -16.55 9.00
N VAL A 418 12.45 -17.88 8.89
CA VAL A 418 11.45 -18.63 8.13
C VAL A 418 10.79 -19.63 9.06
N SER A 419 9.47 -19.74 8.98
CA SER A 419 8.70 -20.67 9.80
C SER A 419 8.87 -22.12 9.33
N GLY A 420 8.43 -23.06 10.17
CA GLY A 420 8.04 -24.39 9.70
C GLY A 420 6.89 -24.32 8.68
N ALA A 421 6.60 -25.45 8.03
CA ALA A 421 5.49 -25.55 7.10
C ALA A 421 4.14 -25.35 7.81
N LEU A 422 3.19 -24.72 7.13
CA LEU A 422 1.82 -24.57 7.59
C LEU A 422 1.15 -25.94 7.77
N VAL A 423 0.56 -26.15 8.95
CA VAL A 423 -0.16 -27.36 9.36
C VAL A 423 -1.59 -27.03 9.79
N GLY A 424 -2.46 -28.04 9.89
CA GLY A 424 -3.86 -27.88 10.26
C GLY A 424 -4.78 -27.98 9.04
N SER A 425 -5.59 -26.94 8.80
CA SER A 425 -6.51 -26.87 7.65
C SER A 425 -6.35 -25.55 6.91
N THR A 426 -6.68 -25.48 5.62
CA THR A 426 -6.58 -24.22 4.87
C THR A 426 -7.49 -23.11 5.40
N ALA A 427 -8.57 -23.43 6.11
CA ALA A 427 -9.44 -22.46 6.78
C ALA A 427 -8.81 -21.86 8.06
N ALA A 428 -7.93 -22.62 8.72
CA ALA A 428 -7.25 -22.25 9.95
C ALA A 428 -5.94 -23.05 10.06
N ALA A 429 -4.87 -22.53 9.45
CA ALA A 429 -3.55 -23.15 9.45
C ALA A 429 -2.58 -22.37 10.33
N THR A 430 -1.65 -23.08 10.96
CA THR A 430 -0.66 -22.51 11.87
C THR A 430 0.76 -22.86 11.48
N ALA A 431 1.71 -22.01 11.83
CA ALA A 431 3.15 -22.29 11.74
C ALA A 431 3.91 -21.49 12.80
N ASP A 432 5.14 -21.92 13.10
CA ASP A 432 6.02 -21.26 14.07
C ASP A 432 7.36 -20.91 13.44
N ALA A 433 7.91 -19.75 13.78
CA ALA A 433 9.30 -19.37 13.49
C ALA A 433 10.08 -19.13 14.78
N SER A 434 11.34 -19.53 14.81
CA SER A 434 12.27 -19.22 15.89
C SER A 434 13.16 -18.06 15.47
N VAL A 435 13.21 -17.00 16.27
CA VAL A 435 13.96 -15.78 15.95
C VAL A 435 14.62 -15.17 17.18
N THR A 436 15.81 -14.60 17.01
CA THR A 436 16.43 -13.78 18.06
C THR A 436 16.02 -12.32 17.88
N LEU A 437 15.34 -11.76 18.88
CA LEU A 437 14.96 -10.35 18.87
C LEU A 437 16.14 -9.47 19.33
N PRO A 438 16.48 -8.40 18.61
CA PRO A 438 17.41 -7.39 19.11
C PRO A 438 16.91 -6.76 20.42
N GLN A 439 17.83 -6.25 21.24
CA GLN A 439 17.42 -5.50 22.43
C GLN A 439 16.68 -4.20 22.04
N GLY A 440 15.60 -3.92 22.78
CA GLY A 440 14.75 -2.76 22.55
C GLY A 440 13.56 -3.06 21.65
N PRO A 441 12.78 -2.03 21.27
CA PRO A 441 11.57 -2.21 20.48
C PRO A 441 11.91 -2.69 19.06
N SER A 442 11.10 -3.62 18.57
CA SER A 442 11.17 -4.14 17.20
C SER A 442 9.76 -4.31 16.64
N ALA A 443 9.56 -3.94 15.37
CA ALA A 443 8.36 -4.27 14.62
C ALA A 443 8.54 -5.61 13.91
N LEU A 444 7.52 -6.47 13.98
CA LEU A 444 7.50 -7.76 13.30
C LEU A 444 6.61 -7.70 12.07
N GLN A 445 7.13 -8.16 10.94
CA GLN A 445 6.41 -8.22 9.67
C GLN A 445 6.46 -9.63 9.11
N ALA A 446 5.38 -10.13 8.50
CA ALA A 446 5.35 -11.48 7.98
C ALA A 446 4.69 -11.56 6.59
N THR A 447 5.24 -12.42 5.75
CA THR A 447 4.80 -12.66 4.37
C THR A 447 4.93 -14.13 4.03
N THR A 448 4.00 -14.68 3.27
CA THR A 448 4.09 -16.02 2.66
C THR A 448 3.79 -15.92 1.17
N THR A 449 4.46 -16.74 0.37
CA THR A 449 4.24 -16.84 -1.07
C THR A 449 4.13 -18.31 -1.45
N TYR A 450 3.13 -18.65 -2.24
CA TYR A 450 2.88 -20.01 -2.72
C TYR A 450 2.50 -20.01 -4.19
N THR A 451 2.60 -21.15 -4.87
CA THR A 451 2.24 -21.25 -6.29
C THR A 451 1.20 -22.33 -6.50
N VAL A 452 0.16 -21.98 -7.23
CA VAL A 452 -0.94 -22.85 -7.65
C VAL A 452 -0.72 -23.19 -9.12
N THR A 453 -0.60 -24.47 -9.45
CA THR A 453 -0.53 -24.89 -10.85
C THR A 453 -1.94 -24.92 -11.42
N VAL A 454 -2.18 -24.21 -12.53
CA VAL A 454 -3.53 -24.10 -13.11
C VAL A 454 -4.07 -25.48 -13.52
N ALA A 455 -3.19 -26.36 -14.01
CA ALA A 455 -3.53 -27.74 -14.34
C ALA A 455 -4.06 -28.55 -13.15
N SER A 456 -3.67 -28.23 -11.91
CA SER A 456 -4.16 -28.93 -10.72
C SER A 456 -5.60 -28.59 -10.35
N LEU A 457 -6.14 -27.49 -10.89
CA LEU A 457 -7.51 -27.03 -10.60
C LEU A 457 -8.57 -27.79 -11.41
N GLN A 458 -8.16 -28.49 -12.48
CA GLN A 458 -9.04 -29.29 -13.36
C GLN A 458 -10.28 -28.52 -13.88
N ASP A 459 -10.17 -27.20 -14.05
CA ASP A 459 -11.23 -26.32 -14.54
C ASP A 459 -10.77 -25.61 -15.83
N GLU A 460 -11.22 -26.15 -16.96
CA GLU A 460 -10.90 -25.62 -18.30
C GLU A 460 -11.52 -24.22 -18.53
N ALA A 461 -12.72 -23.96 -17.99
CA ALA A 461 -13.38 -22.66 -18.12
C ALA A 461 -12.68 -21.57 -17.28
N LEU A 462 -12.15 -21.93 -16.12
CA LEU A 462 -11.25 -21.06 -15.35
C LEU A 462 -9.93 -20.83 -16.09
N SER A 463 -9.35 -21.86 -16.69
CA SER A 463 -8.10 -21.74 -17.48
C SER A 463 -8.25 -20.76 -18.64
N GLU A 464 -9.40 -20.78 -19.33
CA GLU A 464 -9.71 -19.83 -20.39
C GLU A 464 -9.90 -18.40 -19.86
N ARG A 465 -10.60 -18.23 -18.74
CA ARG A 465 -10.76 -16.93 -18.06
C ARG A 465 -9.42 -16.33 -17.61
N LEU A 466 -8.54 -17.15 -17.05
CA LEU A 466 -7.18 -16.76 -16.66
C LEU A 466 -6.35 -16.35 -17.89
N SER A 467 -6.48 -17.08 -19.00
CA SER A 467 -5.77 -16.76 -20.24
C SER A 467 -6.20 -15.40 -20.79
N ARG A 468 -7.48 -15.03 -20.70
CA ARG A 468 -7.95 -13.68 -21.07
C ARG A 468 -7.29 -12.57 -20.24
N LEU A 469 -7.04 -12.81 -18.95
CA LEU A 469 -6.32 -11.87 -18.09
C LEU A 469 -4.81 -11.80 -18.39
N ALA A 470 -4.27 -12.81 -19.05
CA ALA A 470 -2.88 -12.91 -19.50
C ALA A 470 -2.73 -12.65 -21.01
N GLN A 471 -3.49 -11.69 -21.55
CA GLN A 471 -3.45 -11.29 -22.96
C GLN A 471 -3.70 -12.46 -23.95
N ASN A 472 -4.61 -13.35 -23.58
CA ASN A 472 -4.96 -14.59 -24.29
C ASN A 472 -3.85 -15.65 -24.36
N GLU A 473 -2.82 -15.51 -23.54
CA GLU A 473 -1.79 -16.52 -23.40
C GLU A 473 -2.15 -17.53 -22.30
N ARG A 474 -1.83 -18.80 -22.51
CA ARG A 474 -2.19 -19.86 -21.56
C ARG A 474 -1.41 -19.69 -20.25
N VAL A 475 -2.13 -19.53 -19.15
CA VAL A 475 -1.57 -19.49 -17.80
C VAL A 475 -1.28 -20.90 -17.30
N GLU A 476 -0.06 -21.14 -16.84
CA GLU A 476 0.36 -22.42 -16.26
C GLU A 476 0.40 -22.39 -14.73
N LYS A 477 0.79 -21.25 -14.16
CA LYS A 477 0.95 -21.09 -12.71
C LYS A 477 0.40 -19.77 -12.24
N VAL A 478 -0.08 -19.75 -11.01
CA VAL A 478 -0.47 -18.56 -10.29
C VAL A 478 0.35 -18.52 -9.01
N GLU A 479 1.26 -17.57 -8.91
CA GLU A 479 2.01 -17.30 -7.67
C GLU A 479 1.20 -16.34 -6.81
N VAL A 480 0.87 -16.71 -5.58
CA VAL A 480 0.08 -15.92 -4.64
C VAL A 480 0.97 -15.48 -3.48
N THR A 481 0.96 -14.19 -3.15
CA THR A 481 1.68 -13.62 -2.01
C THR A 481 0.70 -13.04 -0.99
N VAL A 482 0.83 -13.42 0.28
CA VAL A 482 0.00 -12.98 1.40
C VAL A 482 0.91 -12.32 2.44
N ALA A 483 0.63 -11.08 2.80
CA ALA A 483 1.36 -10.34 3.84
C ALA A 483 0.43 -10.03 5.02
N LEU A 484 1.01 -9.69 6.18
CA LEU A 484 0.24 -9.22 7.35
C LEU A 484 -0.70 -8.07 7.01
N GLU A 485 -0.25 -7.17 6.13
CA GLU A 485 -1.02 -6.00 5.71
C GLU A 485 -0.95 -5.80 4.19
N GLY A 486 -2.01 -5.22 3.62
CA GLY A 486 -2.15 -4.97 2.19
C GLY A 486 -2.64 -6.13 1.32
N GLY A 487 -3.08 -7.21 1.98
CA GLY A 487 -3.76 -8.40 1.46
C GLY A 487 -3.09 -9.16 0.31
N ALA A 488 -3.78 -10.22 -0.13
CA ALA A 488 -3.20 -11.21 -1.02
C ALA A 488 -3.12 -10.73 -2.48
N ARG A 489 -1.99 -11.03 -3.12
CA ARG A 489 -1.68 -10.71 -4.52
C ARG A 489 -1.45 -11.97 -5.30
N ALA A 490 -1.61 -11.90 -6.62
CA ALA A 490 -1.33 -12.99 -7.51
C ALA A 490 -0.53 -12.53 -8.74
N LYS A 491 0.36 -13.40 -9.21
CA LYS A 491 1.10 -13.25 -10.46
C LYS A 491 0.77 -14.46 -11.34
N LEU A 492 0.09 -14.21 -12.45
CA LEU A 492 -0.12 -15.22 -13.49
C LEU A 492 1.19 -15.44 -14.22
N ILE A 493 1.58 -16.69 -14.44
CA ILE A 493 2.78 -17.08 -15.16
C ILE A 493 2.33 -17.97 -16.32
N THR A 494 2.62 -17.54 -17.54
CA THR A 494 2.23 -18.23 -18.77
C THR A 494 3.26 -19.27 -19.18
N GLY A 495 2.89 -20.14 -20.13
CA GLY A 495 3.80 -21.17 -20.65
C GLY A 495 5.04 -20.61 -21.39
N SER A 496 4.98 -19.35 -21.85
CA SER A 496 6.14 -18.65 -22.42
C SER A 496 7.02 -17.96 -21.37
N GLY A 497 6.59 -17.95 -20.10
CA GLY A 497 7.27 -17.29 -19.00
C GLY A 497 6.90 -15.82 -18.80
N GLN A 498 5.89 -15.29 -19.51
CA GLN A 498 5.36 -13.95 -19.23
C GLN A 498 4.63 -13.93 -17.89
N THR A 499 4.69 -12.76 -17.24
CA THR A 499 4.08 -12.57 -15.91
C THR A 499 3.12 -11.42 -15.88
N PHE A 500 1.95 -11.62 -15.28
CA PHE A 500 0.91 -10.61 -15.12
C PHE A 500 0.50 -10.49 -13.66
N GLU A 501 0.80 -9.36 -13.02
CA GLU A 501 0.43 -9.12 -11.63
C GLU A 501 -0.99 -8.57 -11.48
N MET A 502 -1.72 -9.07 -10.49
CA MET A 502 -3.08 -8.65 -10.15
C MET A 502 -3.43 -9.00 -8.70
N PRO A 503 -4.55 -8.51 -8.15
CA PRO A 503 -5.05 -8.94 -6.86
C PRO A 503 -5.40 -10.41 -6.93
N TYR A 504 -5.17 -11.13 -5.84
CA TYR A 504 -5.70 -12.49 -5.71
C TYR A 504 -7.22 -12.51 -5.94
N ALA A 505 -7.93 -11.49 -5.48
CA ALA A 505 -9.38 -11.51 -5.59
C ALA A 505 -9.94 -11.11 -6.96
N ALA A 506 -9.16 -10.48 -7.83
CA ALA A 506 -9.53 -10.38 -9.24
C ALA A 506 -9.58 -11.78 -9.86
N LEU A 507 -8.67 -12.67 -9.45
CA LEU A 507 -8.74 -14.08 -9.78
C LEU A 507 -9.94 -14.76 -9.10
N SER A 508 -10.18 -14.48 -7.82
CA SER A 508 -11.32 -15.05 -7.11
C SER A 508 -12.68 -14.69 -7.75
N ALA A 509 -12.81 -13.46 -8.26
CA ALA A 509 -14.01 -13.00 -8.96
C ALA A 509 -14.29 -13.81 -10.25
N ILE A 510 -13.24 -14.31 -10.92
CA ILE A 510 -13.38 -15.22 -12.05
C ILE A 510 -13.38 -16.70 -11.64
N GLY A 511 -13.57 -17.00 -10.35
CA GLY A 511 -13.72 -18.35 -9.83
C GLY A 511 -12.43 -19.04 -9.39
N PHE A 512 -11.29 -18.36 -9.38
CA PHE A 512 -10.04 -18.93 -8.88
C PHE A 512 -10.11 -19.14 -7.35
N LYS A 513 -9.73 -20.34 -6.90
CA LYS A 513 -9.57 -20.69 -5.49
C LYS A 513 -8.23 -21.41 -5.38
N GLY A 514 -7.24 -20.76 -4.78
CA GLY A 514 -5.86 -21.21 -4.85
C GLY A 514 -5.05 -20.86 -3.62
#